data_AF-A0A392QID0-F1
#
_entry.id   AF-A0A392QID0-F1
#
_cell.length_a   1.000
_cell.length_b   1.000
_cell.length_c   1.000
_cell.angle_alpha   90.00
_cell.angle_beta   90.00
_cell.angle_gamma   90.00
#
_symmetry.space_group_name_H-M   'P 1'
#
loop_
_entity.id
_entity.type
_entity.pdbx_description
1 polymer ?
#
loop_
_entity_poly.entity_id
_entity_poly.type
_entity_poly.pdbx_seq_one_letter_code
_entity_poly.pdbx_strand_id
1 'polypeptide(L)' 'MDVSRMRNVASYISHSSIPNVMVQFVLYDHNNLMYPHLMLFAMENIPPMREFSLDYGVADDDVA' A
#
# COMPACT_ATOMS: atom_id res chain seq x y z
N MET A 1 -5.43 7.45 6.30
CA MET A 1 -4.10 8.08 6.48
C MET A 1 -4.10 9.34 5.62
N ASP A 2 -3.96 10.53 6.21
CA ASP A 2 -3.96 11.77 5.43
C ASP A 2 -2.54 12.07 4.94
N VAL A 3 -2.32 11.82 3.64
CA VAL A 3 -1.04 12.08 2.98
C VAL A 3 -0.94 13.53 2.49
N SER A 4 -1.93 14.39 2.67
CA SER A 4 -1.87 15.78 2.19
C SER A 4 -0.88 16.64 2.97
N ARG A 5 -0.64 16.33 4.26
CA ARG A 5 0.21 17.12 5.17
C ARG A 5 1.57 16.49 5.46
N MET A 6 1.65 15.16 5.43
CA MET A 6 2.88 14.39 5.67
C MET A 6 2.88 13.16 4.75
N ARG A 7 3.95 13.00 3.98
CA ARG A 7 4.11 11.94 2.97
C ARG A 7 5.37 11.14 3.21
N ASN A 8 5.27 9.84 2.98
CA ASN A 8 6.42 8.96 2.80
C ASN A 8 6.45 8.46 1.34
N VAL A 9 7.44 7.63 1.02
CA VAL A 9 7.61 7.06 -0.32
C VAL A 9 6.39 6.23 -0.76
N ALA A 10 5.70 5.58 0.17
CA ALA A 10 4.53 4.76 -0.12
C ALA A 10 3.39 5.55 -0.80
N SER A 11 3.30 6.86 -0.55
CA SER A 11 2.28 7.73 -1.17
C SER A 11 2.45 7.98 -2.68
N TYR A 12 3.59 7.57 -3.26
CA TYR A 12 3.89 7.70 -4.69
C TYR A 12 3.72 6.40 -5.47
N ILE A 13 3.39 5.29 -4.80
CA ILE A 13 3.13 4.00 -5.43
C ILE A 13 1.80 4.10 -6.18
N SER A 14 1.76 3.66 -7.44
CA SER A 14 0.58 3.78 -8.30
C SER A 14 -0.41 2.64 -8.09
N HIS A 15 -1.66 2.88 -8.49
CA HIS A 15 -2.68 1.82 -8.50
C HIS A 15 -2.52 0.91 -9.72
N SER A 16 -2.69 -0.39 -9.54
CA SER A 16 -2.85 -1.35 -10.63
C SER A 16 -3.80 -2.48 -10.22
N SER A 17 -4.62 -2.96 -11.16
CA SER A 17 -5.45 -4.16 -11.00
C SER A 17 -4.63 -5.46 -10.92
N ILE A 18 -3.34 -5.41 -11.26
CA ILE A 18 -2.36 -6.49 -11.09
C ILE A 18 -1.21 -5.95 -10.24
N PRO A 19 -1.41 -5.83 -8.92
CA PRO A 19 -0.40 -5.29 -8.01
C PRO A 19 0.80 -6.23 -7.88
N ASN A 20 1.98 -5.67 -7.63
CA ASN A 20 3.20 -6.42 -7.30
C ASN A 20 3.61 -6.27 -5.83
N VAL A 21 3.02 -5.31 -5.13
CA VAL A 21 3.22 -5.05 -3.69
C VAL A 21 1.86 -5.10 -2.98
N MET A 22 1.85 -5.55 -1.74
CA MET A 22 0.69 -5.63 -0.85
C MET A 22 0.93 -4.84 0.43
N VAL A 23 -0.14 -4.29 1.02
CA VAL A 23 -0.12 -3.71 2.37
C VAL A 23 -0.42 -4.79 3.41
N GLN A 24 0.40 -4.85 4.45
CA GLN A 24 0.16 -5.70 5.62
C GLN A 24 0.15 -4.86 6.90
N PHE A 25 -0.78 -5.18 7.79
CA PHE A 25 -0.88 -4.58 9.12
C PHE A 25 0.09 -5.28 10.07
N VAL A 26 1.01 -4.50 10.63
CA VAL A 26 2.03 -4.98 11.57
C VAL A 26 1.89 -4.22 12.88
N LEU A 27 1.90 -4.96 13.99
CA LEU A 27 1.95 -4.41 15.34
C LEU A 27 3.33 -4.71 15.90
N TYR A 28 4.08 -3.68 16.27
CA TYR A 28 5.43 -3.85 16.82
C TYR A 28 5.65 -3.09 18.13
N ASP A 29 5.06 -1.90 18.27
CA ASP A 29 5.23 -0.98 19.39
C ASP A 29 4.10 -1.11 20.43
N HIS A 30 2.87 -1.33 19.96
CA HIS A 30 1.71 -1.46 20.81
C HIS A 30 0.75 -2.54 20.26
N ASN A 31 0.09 -3.27 21.17
CA ASN A 31 -0.89 -4.31 20.78
C ASN A 31 -2.30 -3.73 20.49
N ASN A 32 -2.37 -2.45 20.13
CA ASN A 32 -3.64 -1.80 19.78
C ASN A 32 -3.99 -2.07 18.32
N LEU A 33 -4.96 -2.96 18.12
CA LEU A 33 -5.48 -3.36 16.81
C LEU A 33 -6.14 -2.22 16.03
N MET A 34 -6.48 -1.10 16.67
CA MET A 34 -7.09 0.06 16.01
C MET A 34 -6.07 0.95 15.28
N TYR A 35 -4.77 0.80 15.58
CA TYR A 35 -3.71 1.65 15.00
C TYR A 35 -2.51 0.85 14.47
N PRO A 36 -2.70 -0.19 13.64
CA PRO A 36 -1.58 -0.96 13.13
C PRO A 36 -0.66 -0.12 12.23
N HIS A 37 0.62 -0.48 12.17
CA HIS A 37 1.54 0.06 11.18
C HIS A 37 1.27 -0.57 9.82
N LEU A 38 1.10 0.25 8.80
CA LEU A 38 0.98 -0.22 7.41
C LEU A 38 2.38 -0.43 6.85
N MET A 39 2.73 -1.66 6.52
CA MET A 39 3.99 -2.03 5.87
C MET A 39 3.73 -2.64 4.50
N LEU A 40 4.63 -2.37 3.55
CA LEU A 40 4.55 -2.84 2.17
C LEU A 40 5.42 -4.09 1.98
N PHE A 41 4.86 -5.13 1.37
CA PHE A 41 5.55 -6.39 1.08
C PHE A 41 5.42 -6.76 -0.40
N ALA A 42 6.50 -7.28 -0.98
CA ALA A 42 6.47 -7.77 -2.35
C ALA A 42 5.68 -9.09 -2.44
N MET A 43 4.76 -9.19 -3.40
CA MET A 43 4.02 -10.42 -3.68
C MET A 43 4.72 -11.32 -4.69
N GLU A 44 5.64 -10.74 -5.46
CA GLU A 44 6.44 -11.45 -6.47
C GLU A 44 7.92 -11.01 -6.39
N ASN A 45 8.79 -11.71 -7.09
CA ASN A 45 10.17 -11.28 -7.26
C ASN A 45 10.21 -10.12 -8.26
N ILE A 46 10.37 -8.89 -7.75
CA ILE A 46 10.33 -7.68 -8.57
C ILE A 46 11.71 -7.44 -9.19
N PRO A 47 11.86 -7.48 -10.54
CA PRO A 47 13.12 -7.15 -11.19
C PRO A 47 13.51 -5.68 -10.95
N PRO A 48 14.81 -5.34 -11.04
CA PRO A 48 15.27 -3.97 -10.88
C PRO A 48 14.59 -3.05 -11.92
N MET A 49 14.35 -1.80 -11.53
CA MET A 49 13.71 -0.75 -12.36
C MET A 49 12.22 -0.99 -12.70
N ARG A 50 11.58 -2.04 -12.19
CA ARG A 50 10.12 -2.20 -12.31
C ARG A 50 9.39 -1.30 -11.32
N GLU A 51 8.33 -0.67 -11.79
CA GLU A 51 7.47 0.18 -10.97
C GLU A 51 6.73 -0.66 -9.92
N PHE A 52 6.64 -0.14 -8.69
CA PHE A 52 5.80 -0.73 -7.66
C PHE A 52 4.35 -0.31 -7.84
N SER A 53 3.44 -1.27 -7.74
CA SER A 53 2.01 -1.05 -7.87
C SER A 53 1.24 -1.71 -6.73
N LEU A 54 0.20 -1.01 -6.27
CA LEU A 54 -0.68 -1.43 -5.19
C LEU A 54 -2.13 -1.51 -5.68
N ASP A 55 -2.90 -2.45 -5.14
CA ASP A 55 -4.34 -2.39 -5.24
C ASP A 55 -4.88 -1.40 -4.20
N TYR A 56 -5.61 -0.38 -4.64
CA TYR A 56 -6.21 0.62 -3.76
C TYR A 56 -7.53 0.11 -3.17
N GLY A 57 -8.06 -1.02 -3.67
CA GLY A 57 -9.34 -1.56 -3.23
C GLY A 57 -10.51 -0.64 -3.52
N VAL A 58 -10.36 0.26 -4.49
CA VAL A 58 -11.47 1.08 -4.99
C VAL A 58 -12.40 0.13 -5.75
N ALA A 59 -13.64 0.02 -5.31
CA ALA A 59 -14.63 -0.75 -6.04
C ALA A 59 -14.80 -0.12 -7.44
N ASP A 60 -14.87 -0.95 -8.48
CA ASP A 60 -15.11 -0.52 -9.87
C ASP A 60 -16.39 0.33 -10.04
N ASP A 61 -17.25 0.41 -9.02
CA ASP A 61 -18.47 1.22 -8.99
C ASP A 61 -18.23 2.75 -8.85
N ASP A 62 -17.03 3.21 -8.49
CA ASP A 62 -16.75 4.66 -8.33
C ASP A 62 -16.31 5.35 -9.65
N VAL A 63 -16.35 4.66 -10.80
CA VAL A 63 -16.01 5.21 -12.13
C VAL A 63 -17.18 5.26 -13.13
N ALA A 64 -18.43 5.19 -12.65
CA ALA A 64 -19.64 5.34 -13.49
C ALA A 64 -20.20 6.77 -13.52
#